data_AF-A0A661IT83-F1
#
_entry.id   AF-A0A661IT83-F1
#
_cell.length_a   1.000
_cell.length_b   1.000
_cell.length_c   1.000
_cell.angle_alpha   90.00
_cell.angle_beta   90.00
_cell.angle_gamma   90.00
#
_symmetry.space_group_name_H-M   'P 1'
#
loop_
_entity.id
_entity.type
_entity.pdbx_description
1 polymer ?
#
loop_
_entity_poly.entity_id
_entity_poly.type
_entity_poly.pdbx_seq_one_letter_code
_entity_poly.pdbx_strand_id
1 'polypeptide(L)'
;MARSLLQKRLSACIQILGPIRSFYRWKGKEEEAEEWLCLIKTTQELYPELEAVILEQHPYETPEIVALPVVRGSRGYLEWVRQEVDIRGKLG
;
A
#
# COMPACT_ATOMS: atom_id res chain seq x y z
N MET A 1 -7.66 7.40 1.09
CA MET A 1 -6.44 6.63 0.78
C MET A 1 -6.62 5.54 -0.27
N ALA A 2 -7.16 4.34 0.02
CA ALA A 2 -7.14 3.20 -0.91
C ALA A 2 -7.66 3.50 -2.34
N ARG A 3 -8.83 4.15 -2.45
CA ARG A 3 -9.38 4.56 -3.76
C ARG A 3 -8.48 5.56 -4.50
N SER A 4 -7.82 6.46 -3.78
CA SER A 4 -6.90 7.46 -4.36
C SER A 4 -5.68 6.78 -4.99
N LEU A 5 -5.10 5.79 -4.29
CA LEU A 5 -3.97 5.01 -4.81
C LEU A 5 -4.34 4.26 -6.10
N LEU A 6 -5.54 3.67 -6.17
CA LEU A 6 -6.04 3.02 -7.39
C LEU A 6 -6.26 4.03 -8.53
N GLN A 7 -6.91 5.17 -8.25
CA GLN A 7 -7.19 6.22 -9.24
C GLN A 7 -5.90 6.82 -9.81
N LYS A 8 -4.88 7.01 -8.97
CA LYS A 8 -3.55 7.49 -9.36
C LYS A 8 -2.68 6.42 -10.01
N ARG A 9 -3.20 5.18 -10.19
CA ARG A 9 -2.47 4.05 -10.78
C ARG A 9 -1.19 3.69 -10.00
N LEU A 10 -1.14 3.99 -8.71
CA LEU A 10 -0.01 3.67 -7.82
C LEU A 10 -0.09 2.26 -7.23
N SER A 11 -1.22 1.57 -7.44
CA SER A 11 -1.47 0.20 -6.99
C SER A 11 -2.41 -0.49 -7.95
N ALA A 12 -2.17 -1.78 -8.21
CA ALA A 12 -3.10 -2.61 -8.97
C ALA A 12 -4.22 -3.17 -8.09
N CYS A 13 -3.90 -3.52 -6.83
CA CYS A 13 -4.85 -4.17 -5.92
C CYS A 13 -4.58 -3.80 -4.47
N ILE A 14 -5.64 -3.52 -3.71
CA ILE A 14 -5.57 -3.24 -2.28
C ILE A 14 -6.56 -4.17 -1.57
N GLN A 15 -6.11 -4.87 -0.55
CA GLN A 15 -6.96 -5.62 0.37
C GLN A 15 -6.91 -4.93 1.73
N ILE A 16 -8.07 -4.81 2.38
CA ILE A 16 -8.20 -4.22 3.71
C ILE A 16 -8.60 -5.34 4.66
N LEU A 17 -7.81 -5.55 5.70
CA LEU A 17 -8.03 -6.57 6.72
C LEU A 17 -8.26 -5.89 8.06
N GLY A 18 -9.31 -6.30 8.75
CA GLY A 18 -9.61 -5.82 10.08
C GLY A 18 -11.06 -6.00 10.50
N PRO A 19 -11.42 -5.51 11.69
CA PRO A 19 -10.53 -4.79 12.61
C PRO A 19 -9.41 -5.70 13.17
N ILE A 20 -8.23 -5.11 13.41
CA ILE A 20 -7.12 -5.72 14.16
C ILE A 20 -6.86 -4.90 15.43
N ARG A 21 -6.12 -5.46 16.39
CA ARG A 21 -5.60 -4.72 17.55
C ARG A 21 -4.08 -4.59 17.42
N SER A 22 -3.60 -3.36 17.48
CA SER A 22 -2.17 -3.04 17.47
C SER A 22 -1.74 -2.61 18.86
N PHE A 23 -0.64 -3.19 19.34
CA PHE A 23 -0.03 -2.88 20.63
C PHE A 23 1.36 -2.29 20.36
N TYR A 24 1.62 -1.10 20.89
CA TYR A 24 2.90 -0.40 20.66
C TYR A 24 3.25 0.49 21.84
N ARG A 25 4.45 1.07 21.83
CA ARG A 25 4.87 2.05 22.84
C ARG A 25 4.91 3.45 22.24
N TRP A 26 4.19 4.39 22.83
CA TRP A 26 4.23 5.79 22.45
C TRP A 26 4.46 6.67 23.68
N LYS A 27 5.40 7.62 23.58
CA LYS A 27 5.76 8.52 24.68
C LYS A 27 5.99 7.81 26.03
N GLY A 28 6.61 6.63 25.98
CA GLY A 28 6.94 5.82 27.15
C GLY A 28 5.79 4.99 27.75
N LYS A 29 4.60 5.00 27.14
CA LYS A 29 3.44 4.22 27.59
C LYS A 29 3.09 3.15 26.57
N GLU A 30 2.57 2.02 27.07
CA GLU A 30 1.94 1.01 26.22
C GLU A 30 0.59 1.54 25.76
N GLU A 31 0.38 1.50 24.45
CA GLU A 31 -0.85 1.92 23.78
C GLU A 31 -1.46 0.71 23.07
N GLU A 32 -2.78 0.76 22.92
CA GLU A 32 -3.56 -0.20 22.17
C GLU A 32 -4.52 0.55 21.24
N ALA A 33 -4.59 0.14 19.98
CA ALA A 33 -5.49 0.74 18.99
C ALA A 33 -6.22 -0.34 18.17
N GLU A 34 -7.48 -0.06 17.84
CA GLU A 34 -8.20 -0.78 16.77
C GLU A 34 -7.76 -0.20 15.42
N GLU A 35 -7.26 -1.06 14.54
CA GLU A 35 -6.68 -0.64 13.25
C GLU A 35 -7.13 -1.54 12.09
N TRP A 36 -6.74 -1.14 10.88
CA TRP A 36 -6.94 -1.91 9.66
C TRP A 36 -5.63 -2.04 8.91
N LEU A 37 -5.27 -3.28 8.55
CA LEU A 37 -4.10 -3.56 7.74
C LEU A 37 -4.45 -3.40 6.26
N CYS A 38 -3.66 -2.62 5.54
CA CYS A 38 -3.78 -2.46 4.09
C CYS A 38 -2.68 -3.25 3.37
N LEU A 39 -3.06 -4.31 2.64
CA LEU A 39 -2.15 -5.06 1.78
C LEU A 39 -2.22 -4.53 0.34
N ILE A 40 -1.22 -3.77 -0.05
CA ILE A 40 -1.16 -3.07 -1.33
C ILE A 40 -0.20 -3.81 -2.27
N LYS A 41 -0.66 -4.09 -3.51
CA LYS A 41 0.17 -4.72 -4.56
C LYS A 41 0.47 -3.67 -5.62
N THR A 42 1.75 -3.34 -5.73
CA THR A 42 2.31 -2.41 -6.71
C THR A 42 3.65 -2.93 -7.23
N THR A 43 4.32 -2.18 -8.09
CA THR A 43 5.69 -2.45 -8.51
C THR A 43 6.70 -1.67 -7.67
N GLN A 44 7.95 -2.13 -7.66
CA GLN A 44 9.01 -1.54 -6.86
C GLN A 44 9.28 -0.08 -7.24
N GLU A 45 9.16 0.25 -8.52
CA GLU A 45 9.44 1.58 -9.07
C GLU A 45 8.46 2.64 -8.54
N LEU A 46 7.24 2.24 -8.16
CA LEU A 46 6.19 3.15 -7.69
C LEU A 46 6.17 3.32 -6.17
N TYR A 47 7.03 2.61 -5.43
CA TYR A 47 7.07 2.72 -3.98
C TYR A 47 7.22 4.17 -3.49
N PRO A 48 8.16 5.00 -4.01
CA PRO A 48 8.32 6.36 -3.50
C PRO A 48 7.08 7.24 -3.69
N GLU A 49 6.40 7.13 -4.83
CA GLU A 49 5.18 7.89 -5.12
C GLU A 49 3.98 7.40 -4.29
N LEU A 50 3.86 6.08 -4.12
CA LEU A 50 2.84 5.46 -3.27
C LEU A 50 3.02 5.88 -1.81
N GLU A 51 4.24 5.83 -1.30
CA GLU A 51 4.57 6.23 0.07
C GLU A 51 4.22 7.70 0.30
N ALA A 52 4.60 8.59 -0.62
CA ALA A 52 4.27 10.02 -0.53
C ALA A 52 2.75 10.27 -0.44
N VAL A 53 1.94 9.57 -1.25
CA VAL A 53 0.48 9.70 -1.20
C VAL A 53 -0.11 9.13 0.08
N ILE A 54 0.46 8.06 0.63
CA ILE A 54 0.04 7.54 1.93
C ILE A 54 0.35 8.57 3.02
N LEU A 55 1.57 9.09 3.08
CA LEU A 55 1.99 10.09 4.07
C LEU A 55 1.12 11.36 4.00
N GLU A 56 0.77 11.82 2.80
CA GLU A 56 -0.10 12.99 2.60
C GLU A 56 -1.53 12.76 3.13
N GLN A 57 -2.05 11.54 3.01
CA GLN A 57 -3.46 11.23 3.31
C GLN A 57 -3.68 10.52 4.65
N HIS A 58 -2.63 10.04 5.30
CA HIS A 58 -2.77 9.25 6.53
C HIS A 58 -3.02 10.16 7.74
N PRO A 59 -3.92 9.79 8.66
CA PRO A 59 -4.18 10.58 9.87
C PRO A 59 -3.03 10.57 10.89
N TYR A 60 -2.02 9.71 10.71
CA TYR A 60 -0.91 9.57 11.66
C TYR A 60 0.30 10.32 11.13
N GLU A 61 1.07 10.91 12.04
CA GLU A 61 2.34 11.57 11.72
C GLU A 61 3.38 10.58 11.16
N THR A 62 3.35 9.33 11.64
CA THR A 62 4.25 8.27 11.17
C THR A 62 3.46 6.98 11.00
N PRO A 63 2.79 6.79 9.85
CA PRO A 63 2.10 5.52 9.56
C PRO A 63 3.10 4.38 9.35
N GLU A 64 2.69 3.16 9.67
CA GLU A 64 3.43 1.97 9.26
C GLU A 64 3.29 1.76 7.74
N ILE A 65 4.43 1.80 7.03
CA ILE A 65 4.53 1.47 5.61
C ILE A 65 5.75 0.57 5.44
N VAL A 66 5.52 -0.70 5.13
CA VAL A 66 6.59 -1.69 4.93
C VAL A 66 6.35 -2.44 3.63
N ALA A 67 7.37 -2.50 2.78
CA ALA A 67 7.34 -3.24 1.52
C ALA A 67 8.06 -4.59 1.65
N LEU A 68 7.39 -5.65 1.20
CA LEU A 68 7.96 -7.00 1.11
C LEU A 68 8.02 -7.42 -0.36
N PRO A 69 9.15 -7.98 -0.85
CA PRO A 69 9.26 -8.40 -2.24
C PRO A 69 8.41 -9.64 -2.51
N VAL A 70 7.63 -9.60 -3.59
CA VAL A 70 7.00 -10.80 -4.14
C VAL A 70 8.03 -11.54 -4.98
N VAL A 71 8.60 -12.62 -4.42
CA VAL A 71 9.66 -13.40 -5.09
C VAL A 71 9.14 -14.31 -6.21
N ARG A 72 7.87 -14.75 -6.12
CA ARG A 72 7.17 -15.58 -7.12
C ARG A 72 5.67 -15.32 -7.06
N GLY A 73 5.00 -15.52 -8.19
CA GLY A 73 3.55 -15.43 -8.35
C GLY A 73 3.12 -16.03 -9.68
N SER A 74 1.81 -16.16 -9.91
CA SER A 74 1.34 -16.62 -11.21
C SER A 74 1.65 -15.57 -12.28
N ARG A 75 2.15 -16.04 -13.44
CA ARG A 75 2.60 -15.15 -14.53
C ARG A 75 1.54 -14.11 -14.90
N GLY A 76 0.30 -14.56 -15.14
CA GLY A 76 -0.80 -13.67 -15.53
C GLY A 76 -1.16 -12.64 -14.46
N TYR A 77 -1.06 -12.98 -13.18
CA TYR A 77 -1.32 -12.01 -12.10
C TYR A 77 -0.23 -10.95 -12.03
N LEU A 78 1.04 -11.35 -12.12
CA LEU A 78 2.16 -10.41 -12.08
C LEU A 78 2.17 -9.49 -13.32
N GLU A 79 1.80 -10.01 -14.49
CA GLU A 79 1.59 -9.22 -15.71
C GLU A 79 0.46 -8.20 -15.53
N TRP A 80 -0.69 -8.65 -15.01
CA TRP A 80 -1.81 -7.76 -14.72
C TRP A 80 -1.46 -6.65 -13.73
N VAL A 81 -0.72 -6.96 -12.65
CA VAL A 81 -0.25 -5.95 -11.69
C VAL A 81 0.57 -4.87 -12.39
N ARG A 82 1.52 -5.27 -13.24
CA ARG A 82 2.36 -4.31 -14.00
C ARG A 82 1.51 -3.47 -14.96
N GLN A 83 0.59 -4.08 -15.69
CA GLN A 83 -0.28 -3.39 -16.65
C GLN A 83 -1.23 -2.39 -15.99
N GLU A 84 -1.72 -2.69 -14.79
CA GLU A 84 -2.66 -1.80 -14.11
C GLU A 84 -2.01 -0.56 -13.51
N VAL A 85 -0.69 -0.57 -13.32
CA VAL A 85 0.08 0.58 -12.83
C VAL A 85 0.95 1.24 -13.91
N ASP A 86 1.03 0.66 -15.10
CA ASP A 86 1.73 1.26 -16.24
C ASP A 86 0.83 2.24 -17.00
N ILE A 87 1.03 3.53 -16.74
CA ILE A 87 0.39 4.65 -17.45
C ILE A 87 0.99 4.91 -18.84
N ARG A 88 2.17 4.36 -19.17
CA ARG A 88 2.87 4.59 -20.45
C ARG A 88 2.50 3.56 -21.51
N GLY A 89 2.16 2.33 -21.11
CA GLY A 89 1.79 1.25 -22.03
C GLY A 89 0.40 1.33 -22.68
N LYS A 90 -0.47 2.28 -22.29
CA LYS A 90 -1.85 2.42 -22.82
C LYS A 90 -2.04 3.58 -23.81
N LEU A 91 -1.00 4.35 -24.09
CA LEU A 91 -1.00 5.48 -25.05
C LEU A 91 -0.26 5.16 -26.35
N GLY A 92 0.19 3.91 -26.53
CA GLY A 92 0.86 3.41 -27.74
C GLY A 92 0.00 2.41 -28.48
#